data_AF-K2ARZ6-F1
#
_entry.id   AF-K2ARZ6-F1
#
_cell.length_a   1.000
_cell.length_b   1.000
_cell.length_c   1.000
_cell.angle_alpha   90.00
_cell.angle_beta   90.00
_cell.angle_gamma   90.00
#
_symmetry.space_group_name_H-M   'P 1'
#
loop_
_entity.id
_entity.type
_entity.pdbx_description
1 polymer ?
#
loop_
_entity_poly.entity_id
_entity_poly.type
_entity_poly.pdbx_seq_one_letter_code
_entity_poly.pdbx_strand_id
1 'polypeptide(L)'
;MHGILPDETRTRIKKTGWNAPAHQWFANKGLLELKELIYSPTFRQRGIYNLSQLDIILSEHEAIVSKGEARDNHMMFLWQLVNLELWLRSIPA
;
A
#
# COMPACT_ATOMS: atom_id res chain seq x y z
N MET A 1 -14.13 15.93 -23.87
CA MET A 1 -13.89 14.50 -24.16
C MET A 1 -14.94 13.87 -25.09
N HIS A 2 -16.00 14.58 -25.51
CA HIS A 2 -16.84 14.11 -26.61
C HIS A 2 -16.00 13.95 -27.90
N GLY A 3 -16.24 12.86 -28.63
CA GLY A 3 -15.44 12.50 -29.81
C GLY A 3 -14.07 11.85 -29.50
N ILE A 4 -13.71 11.71 -28.22
CA ILE A 4 -12.45 11.06 -27.78
C ILE A 4 -12.73 9.73 -27.07
N LEU A 5 -13.74 9.71 -26.19
CA LEU A 5 -14.18 8.50 -25.49
C LEU A 5 -15.59 8.12 -25.94
N PRO A 6 -15.93 6.82 -25.99
CA PRO A 6 -17.31 6.37 -26.18
C PRO A 6 -18.23 7.02 -25.15
N ASP A 7 -19.39 7.49 -25.59
CA ASP A 7 -20.35 8.17 -24.69
C ASP A 7 -20.81 7.26 -23.56
N GLU A 8 -20.89 5.94 -23.77
CA GLU A 8 -21.18 4.98 -22.69
C GLU A 8 -20.15 5.04 -21.55
N THR A 9 -18.87 5.25 -21.88
CA THR A 9 -17.79 5.31 -20.88
C THR A 9 -17.78 6.68 -20.22
N ARG A 10 -17.94 7.75 -21.01
CA ARG A 10 -17.94 9.13 -20.53
C ARG A 10 -19.11 9.43 -19.58
N THR A 11 -20.26 8.80 -19.81
CA THR A 11 -21.48 9.01 -19.00
C THR A 11 -21.67 7.95 -17.90
N ARG A 12 -20.73 7.00 -17.77
CA ARG A 12 -20.85 5.92 -16.79
C ARG A 12 -20.74 6.44 -15.35
N ILE A 13 -21.86 6.45 -14.64
CA ILE A 13 -21.91 6.81 -13.21
C ILE A 13 -21.28 5.72 -12.34
N LYS A 14 -21.48 4.44 -12.71
CA LYS A 14 -20.96 3.30 -11.95
C LYS A 14 -19.44 3.17 -12.13
N LYS A 15 -18.66 3.48 -11.08
CA LYS A 15 -17.23 3.16 -11.05
C LYS A 15 -17.02 1.74 -10.55
N THR A 16 -16.92 0.78 -11.48
CA THR A 16 -16.28 -0.51 -11.16
C THR A 16 -14.77 -0.32 -11.27
N GLY A 17 -14.08 -0.45 -10.14
CA GLY A 17 -12.64 -0.64 -10.09
C GLY A 17 -12.37 -2.01 -9.48
N TRP A 18 -11.47 -2.77 -10.09
CA TRP A 18 -10.89 -3.90 -9.40
C TRP A 18 -9.87 -3.32 -8.43
N ASN A 19 -10.10 -3.48 -7.13
CA ASN A 19 -9.07 -3.14 -6.17
C ASN A 19 -7.86 -4.02 -6.47
N ALA A 20 -6.69 -3.39 -6.63
CA ALA A 20 -5.45 -4.14 -6.65
C ALA A 20 -5.42 -5.00 -5.37
N PRO A 21 -4.97 -6.27 -5.43
CA PRO A 21 -4.94 -7.17 -4.29
C PRO A 21 -3.79 -6.81 -3.34
N ALA A 22 -3.73 -5.55 -2.89
CA ALA A 22 -2.67 -4.99 -2.07
C ALA A 22 -2.53 -5.74 -0.74
N HIS A 23 -3.64 -6.20 -0.16
CA HIS A 23 -3.63 -7.07 1.01
C HIS A 23 -2.85 -8.38 0.77
N GLN A 24 -3.01 -9.02 -0.38
CA GLN A 24 -2.24 -10.22 -0.71
C GLN A 24 -0.78 -9.88 -1.04
N TRP A 25 -0.54 -8.72 -1.65
CA TRP A 25 0.82 -8.28 -1.97
C TRP A 25 1.65 -8.06 -0.71
N PHE A 26 1.13 -7.27 0.24
CA PHE A 26 1.83 -6.91 1.47
C PHE A 26 1.88 -8.02 2.51
N ALA A 27 1.06 -9.08 2.39
CA ALA A 27 1.14 -10.25 3.25
C ALA A 27 1.88 -11.45 2.63
N ASN A 28 2.19 -11.42 1.32
CA ASN A 28 2.86 -12.53 0.63
C ASN A 28 4.04 -12.04 -0.20
N LYS A 29 3.85 -11.90 -1.53
CA LYS A 29 4.93 -11.73 -2.50
C LYS A 29 5.79 -10.50 -2.25
N GLY A 30 5.21 -9.41 -1.74
CA GLY A 30 5.90 -8.16 -1.47
C GLY A 30 6.25 -7.94 -0.01
N LEU A 31 6.02 -8.92 0.87
CA LEU A 31 6.26 -8.78 2.31
C LEU A 31 7.75 -8.59 2.61
N LEU A 32 8.62 -9.30 1.88
CA LEU A 32 10.06 -9.19 2.06
C LEU A 32 10.56 -7.79 1.67
N GLU A 33 10.19 -7.31 0.49
CA GLU A 33 10.56 -5.99 -0.02
C GLU A 33 9.99 -4.86 0.85
N LEU A 34 8.77 -5.05 1.39
CA LEU A 34 8.19 -4.12 2.34
C LEU A 34 9.01 -4.05 3.64
N LYS A 35 9.39 -5.20 4.21
CA LYS A 35 10.24 -5.27 5.40
C LYS A 35 11.62 -4.66 5.13
N GLU A 36 12.23 -4.95 3.99
CA GLU A 36 13.51 -4.35 3.59
C GLU A 36 13.43 -2.83 3.46
N LEU A 37 12.35 -2.31 2.85
CA LEU A 37 12.10 -0.87 2.74
C LEU A 37 12.00 -0.22 4.13
N ILE A 38 11.18 -0.78 5.02
CA ILE A 38 10.93 -0.25 6.36
C ILE A 38 12.18 -0.33 7.26
N TYR A 39 12.98 -1.39 7.13
CA TYR A 39 14.18 -1.55 7.93
C TYR A 39 15.43 -0.92 7.33
N SER A 40 15.32 -0.32 6.13
CA SER A 40 16.45 0.38 5.50
C SER A 40 16.94 1.57 6.35
N PRO A 41 18.26 1.86 6.37
CA PRO A 41 18.80 3.01 7.10
C PRO A 41 18.18 4.34 6.66
N THR A 42 17.94 4.52 5.36
CA THR A 42 17.34 5.72 4.80
C THR A 42 15.93 5.96 5.34
N PHE A 43 15.10 4.92 5.39
CA PHE A 43 13.75 5.02 5.97
C PHE A 43 13.81 5.43 7.45
N ARG A 44 14.68 4.76 8.23
CA ARG A 44 14.82 5.04 9.68
C ARG A 44 15.32 6.45 9.97
N GLN A 45 16.30 6.93 9.20
CA GLN A 45 16.87 8.26 9.37
C GLN A 45 15.88 9.40 9.12
N ARG A 46 14.82 9.16 8.34
CA ARG A 46 13.77 10.17 8.12
C ARG A 46 12.98 10.50 9.39
N GLY A 47 12.88 9.57 10.34
CA GLY A 47 12.19 9.81 11.62
C GLY A 47 10.68 10.07 11.52
N ILE A 48 10.05 9.78 10.38
CA ILE A 48 8.61 10.03 10.14
C ILE A 48 7.73 9.03 10.89
N TYR A 49 8.17 7.77 11.01
CA TYR A 49 7.38 6.68 11.55
C TYR A 49 7.96 6.12 12.85
N ASN A 50 7.09 5.73 13.76
CA ASN A 50 7.46 4.93 14.93
C ASN A 50 7.60 3.46 14.52
N LEU A 51 8.84 2.95 14.52
CA LEU A 51 9.15 1.59 14.06
C LEU A 51 8.45 0.50 14.88
N SER A 52 8.33 0.67 16.21
CA SER A 52 7.68 -0.35 17.04
C SER A 52 6.19 -0.46 16.77
N GLN A 53 5.53 0.65 16.46
CA GLN A 53 4.12 0.64 16.04
C GLN A 53 3.96 0.06 14.64
N LEU A 54 4.92 0.32 13.75
CA LEU A 54 4.91 -0.22 12.39
C LEU A 54 5.07 -1.75 12.38
N ASP A 55 5.90 -2.29 13.26
CA ASP A 55 6.06 -3.74 13.45
C ASP A 55 4.74 -4.42 13.88
N ILE A 56 3.98 -3.77 14.77
CA ILE A 56 2.65 -4.23 15.20
C ILE A 56 1.70 -4.23 14.00
N ILE A 57 1.62 -3.13 13.25
CA ILE A 57 0.76 -3.00 12.07
C ILE A 57 1.08 -4.06 11.01
N LEU A 58 2.36 -4.30 10.73
CA LEU A 58 2.79 -5.34 9.78
C LEU A 58 2.35 -6.73 10.25
N SER A 59 2.60 -7.04 11.51
CA SER A 59 2.27 -8.35 12.11
C SER A 59 0.77 -8.60 12.13
N GLU A 60 -0.02 -7.59 12.50
CA GLU A 60 -1.49 -7.67 12.47
C GLU A 60 -2.00 -7.85 11.03
N HIS A 61 -1.46 -7.10 10.06
CA HIS A 61 -1.84 -7.24 8.66
C HIS A 61 -1.59 -8.65 8.14
N GLU A 62 -0.38 -9.18 8.37
CA GLU A 62 0.02 -10.52 7.98
C GLU A 62 -0.90 -11.58 8.62
N ALA A 63 -1.21 -11.44 9.92
CA ALA A 63 -2.09 -12.35 10.63
C ALA A 63 -3.54 -12.34 10.08
N ILE A 64 -4.11 -11.16 9.84
CA ILE A 64 -5.47 -11.03 9.29
C ILE A 64 -5.57 -11.70 7.93
N VAL A 65 -4.61 -11.42 7.04
CA VAL A 65 -4.64 -11.92 5.66
C VAL A 65 -4.36 -13.42 5.61
N SER A 66 -3.35 -13.91 6.35
CA SER A 66 -2.98 -15.34 6.34
C SER A 66 -4.07 -16.24 6.94
N LYS A 67 -4.79 -15.77 7.96
CA LYS A 67 -5.91 -16.49 8.57
C LYS A 67 -7.24 -16.30 7.85
N GLY A 68 -7.31 -15.38 6.88
CA GLY A 68 -8.55 -15.04 6.20
C GLY A 68 -9.61 -14.45 7.14
N GLU A 69 -9.20 -13.67 8.13
CA GLU A 69 -10.13 -13.05 9.07
C GLU A 69 -11.05 -12.04 8.36
N ALA A 70 -12.35 -12.11 8.66
CA ALA A 70 -13.36 -11.21 8.09
C ALA A 70 -13.39 -9.85 8.82
N ARG A 71 -12.25 -9.15 8.83
CA ARG A 71 -12.09 -7.81 9.41
C ARG A 71 -11.17 -6.96 8.55
N ASP A 72 -11.19 -5.65 8.80
CA ASP A 72 -10.32 -4.71 8.09
C ASP A 72 -8.84 -4.99 8.37
N ASN A 73 -8.04 -4.97 7.30
CA ASN A 73 -6.60 -5.11 7.36
C ASN A 73 -5.91 -3.77 7.06
N HIS A 74 -4.58 -3.73 7.22
CA HIS A 74 -3.81 -2.49 7.08
C HIS A 74 -3.31 -2.17 5.66
N MET A 75 -3.84 -2.78 4.60
CA MET A 75 -3.29 -2.64 3.24
C MET A 75 -3.23 -1.19 2.74
N MET A 76 -4.19 -0.35 3.13
CA MET A 76 -4.26 1.04 2.67
C MET A 76 -3.18 1.92 3.30
N PHE A 77 -2.92 1.70 4.59
CA PHE A 77 -1.83 2.36 5.28
C PHE A 77 -0.47 1.92 4.69
N LEU A 78 -0.27 0.62 4.50
CA LEU A 78 0.97 0.09 3.91
C LEU A 78 1.20 0.62 2.49
N TRP A 79 0.13 0.73 1.70
CA TRP A 79 0.19 1.35 0.38
C TRP A 79 0.65 2.81 0.44
N GLN A 80 0.05 3.61 1.33
CA GLN A 80 0.43 5.02 1.51
C GLN A 80 1.89 5.16 1.95
N LEU A 81 2.33 4.33 2.90
CA LEU A 81 3.71 4.31 3.40
C LEU A 81 4.71 4.03 2.27
N VAL A 82 4.48 2.98 1.48
CA VAL A 82 5.37 2.63 0.36
C VAL A 82 5.42 3.75 -0.66
N ASN A 83 4.27 4.32 -1.04
CA ASN A 83 4.25 5.43 -1.99
C ASN A 83 4.99 6.67 -1.47
N LEU A 84 4.81 7.00 -0.19
CA LEU A 84 5.53 8.11 0.44
C LEU A 84 7.04 7.87 0.39
N GLU A 85 7.51 6.70 0.81
CA GLU A 85 8.94 6.40 0.83
C GLU A 85 9.55 6.39 -0.57
N LEU A 86 8.86 5.81 -1.55
CA LEU A 86 9.32 5.82 -2.95
C LEU A 86 9.40 7.24 -3.50
N TRP A 87 8.43 8.11 -3.18
CA TRP A 87 8.49 9.52 -3.54
C TRP A 87 9.64 10.24 -2.85
N LEU A 88 9.83 10.04 -1.55
CA LEU A 88 10.93 10.68 -0.82
C LEU A 88 12.32 10.20 -1.29
N ARG A 89 12.42 9.02 -1.90
CA ARG A 89 13.65 8.52 -2.55
C ARG A 89 13.88 9.12 -3.93
N SER A 90 12.84 9.61 -4.60
CA SER A 90 12.97 10.21 -5.93
C SER A 90 13.31 11.70 -5.89
N ILE A 91 13.18 12.35 -4.73
CA ILE A 91 13.57 13.74 -4.53
C ILE A 91 15.12 13.80 -4.45
N PRO A 92 15.79 14.61 -5.30
CA PRO A 92 17.23 14.84 -5.20
C PRO A 92 17.60 15.47 -3.84
N ALA A 93 18.78 15.10 -3.32
CA ALA A 93 19.35 15.67 -2.10
C ALA A 93 19.70 17.16 -2.25
#